data_AF-A0A9N9GBX5-F1
#
_entry.id   AF-A0A9N9GBX5-F1
#
_cell.length_a   1.000
_cell.length_b   1.000
_cell.length_c   1.000
_cell.angle_alpha   90.00
_cell.angle_beta   90.00
_cell.angle_gamma   90.00
#
_symmetry.space_group_name_H-M   'P 1'
#
loop_
_entity.id
_entity.type
_entity.pdbx_description
1 polymer ?
#
loop_
_entity_poly.entity_id
_entity_poly.type
_entity_poly.pdbx_seq_one_letter_code
_entity_poly.pdbx_strand_id
1 'polypeptide(L)'
;PGIIVQELHYGPFATNWWIFPNTKNSQNKKSTPIRINMRIKFELNQEEFIIQVVGNNRKPGYVCELDIEAIIYSTSSAAINETYNKLFNTKTRFSGPSVLGFNNEIIVEQLQAEISNDLMDAAKKYLRINGSGCIAISKPIVSRI
;
A
#
# COMPACT_ATOMS: atom_id res chain seq x y z
N PRO A 1 1.08 1.70 13.33
CA PRO A 1 -0.20 1.99 12.61
C PRO A 1 -0.15 3.35 11.90
N GLY A 2 -0.44 3.37 10.60
CA GLY A 2 -0.56 4.61 9.81
C GLY A 2 -1.99 5.15 9.76
N ILE A 3 -2.16 6.26 9.05
CA ILE A 3 -3.42 7.01 8.90
C ILE A 3 -4.14 6.58 7.63
N ILE A 4 -5.43 6.31 7.77
CA ILE A 4 -6.36 6.17 6.65
C ILE A 4 -6.95 7.53 6.33
N VAL A 5 -6.82 7.96 5.08
CA VAL A 5 -7.35 9.24 4.59
C VAL A 5 -8.49 8.96 3.62
N GLN A 6 -9.66 9.55 3.86
CA GLN A 6 -10.88 9.27 3.10
C GLN A 6 -10.71 9.47 1.59
N GLU A 7 -10.15 10.60 1.16
CA GLU A 7 -9.93 10.90 -0.26
C GLU A 7 -9.05 9.84 -0.96
N LEU A 8 -8.05 9.33 -0.25
CA LEU A 8 -7.06 8.40 -0.78
C LEU A 8 -7.54 6.95 -0.75
N HIS A 9 -8.16 6.52 0.35
CA HIS A 9 -8.48 5.11 0.61
C HIS A 9 -9.92 4.76 0.25
N TYR A 10 -10.82 5.74 0.25
CA TYR A 10 -12.26 5.55 -0.01
C TYR A 10 -12.79 6.48 -1.10
N GLY A 11 -11.89 7.14 -1.84
CA GLY A 11 -12.22 8.03 -2.93
C GLY A 11 -11.76 7.50 -4.28
N PRO A 12 -11.66 8.38 -5.29
CA PRO A 12 -11.25 8.00 -6.64
C PRO A 12 -9.88 7.30 -6.72
N PHE A 13 -9.01 7.52 -5.73
CA PHE A 13 -7.66 6.98 -5.67
C PHE A 13 -7.53 5.65 -4.92
N ALA A 14 -8.62 5.10 -4.38
CA ALA A 14 -8.62 3.90 -3.55
C ALA A 14 -7.86 2.72 -4.18
N THR A 15 -7.92 2.56 -5.51
CA THR A 15 -7.22 1.48 -6.21
C THR A 15 -5.70 1.51 -6.03
N ASN A 16 -5.09 2.67 -5.72
CA ASN A 16 -3.66 2.80 -5.45
C ASN A 16 -3.28 2.53 -3.99
N TRP A 17 -4.24 2.63 -3.06
CA TRP A 17 -4.00 2.59 -1.61
C TRP A 17 -4.41 1.25 -0.96
N TRP A 18 -4.73 0.26 -1.78
CA TRP A 18 -5.17 -1.05 -1.32
C TRP A 18 -4.50 -2.17 -2.12
N ILE A 19 -4.06 -3.19 -1.40
CA ILE A 19 -3.56 -4.44 -1.97
C ILE A 19 -4.72 -5.43 -2.00
N PHE A 20 -5.11 -5.81 -3.21
CA PHE A 20 -6.20 -6.76 -3.42
C PHE A 20 -5.65 -8.15 -3.72
N PRO A 21 -6.21 -9.20 -3.10
CA PRO A 21 -5.83 -10.57 -3.41
C PRO A 21 -6.29 -10.98 -4.80
N ASN A 22 -5.49 -11.81 -5.47
CA ASN A 22 -5.74 -12.25 -6.84
C ASN A 22 -6.99 -13.16 -6.91
N THR A 23 -7.81 -13.00 -7.96
CA THR A 23 -9.20 -13.47 -8.06
C THR A 23 -9.40 -14.98 -8.16
N LYS A 24 -8.34 -15.79 -8.31
CA LYS A 24 -8.48 -17.22 -8.65
C LYS A 24 -8.92 -18.12 -7.48
N ASN A 25 -8.73 -17.72 -6.23
CA ASN A 25 -9.18 -18.44 -5.03
C ASN A 25 -9.66 -17.43 -3.98
N SER A 26 -10.82 -16.82 -4.25
CA SER A 26 -11.28 -15.57 -3.62
C SER A 26 -12.21 -15.74 -2.41
N GLN A 27 -12.52 -16.97 -1.98
CA GLN A 27 -13.27 -17.15 -0.75
C GLN A 27 -12.28 -16.93 0.40
N ASN A 28 -12.38 -15.78 1.08
CA ASN A 28 -11.69 -15.38 2.32
C ASN A 28 -10.42 -14.54 2.22
N LYS A 29 -9.88 -14.23 1.03
CA LYS A 29 -8.73 -13.31 0.98
C LYS A 29 -9.16 -11.86 1.19
N LYS A 30 -8.57 -11.25 2.21
CA LYS A 30 -8.80 -9.92 2.73
C LYS A 30 -7.96 -8.88 1.98
N SER A 31 -8.53 -7.69 1.69
CA SER A 31 -7.80 -6.57 1.07
C SER A 31 -7.06 -5.76 2.12
N THR A 32 -5.81 -5.40 1.86
CA THR A 32 -4.97 -4.75 2.86
C THR A 32 -4.78 -3.27 2.51
N PRO A 33 -5.09 -2.32 3.39
CA PRO A 33 -4.81 -0.92 3.12
C PRO A 33 -3.31 -0.65 3.23
N ILE A 34 -2.79 0.19 2.34
CA ILE A 34 -1.50 0.84 2.49
C ILE A 34 -1.79 2.17 3.18
N ARG A 35 -1.31 2.41 4.40
CA ARG A 35 -1.68 3.62 5.16
C ARG A 35 -0.62 4.70 5.09
N ILE A 36 -1.02 5.98 5.08
CA ILE A 36 -0.10 7.11 5.17
C ILE A 36 0.66 7.06 6.50
N ASN A 37 1.95 7.36 6.51
CA ASN A 37 2.82 7.32 7.69
C ASN A 37 2.90 5.93 8.36
N MET A 38 2.47 4.87 7.67
CA MET A 38 2.75 3.51 8.11
C MET A 38 4.26 3.27 8.07
N ARG A 39 4.82 2.79 9.19
CA ARG A 39 6.22 2.37 9.28
C ARG A 39 6.25 0.86 9.49
N ILE A 40 7.02 0.16 8.67
CA ILE A 40 7.16 -1.29 8.71
C ILE A 40 8.63 -1.60 8.90
N LYS A 41 8.91 -2.31 9.99
CA LYS A 41 10.25 -2.76 10.36
C LYS A 41 10.43 -4.22 9.97
N PHE A 42 11.58 -4.55 9.39
CA PHE A 42 12.00 -5.91 9.06
C PHE A 42 13.53 -5.99 9.02
N GLU A 43 14.07 -7.20 8.98
CA GLU A 43 15.52 -7.42 8.92
C GLU A 43 15.91 -8.06 7.59
N LEU A 44 17.00 -7.56 6.98
CA LEU A 44 17.64 -8.19 5.83
C LEU A 44 19.15 -8.18 6.05
N ASN A 45 19.80 -9.33 5.87
CA ASN A 45 21.24 -9.46 6.05
C ASN A 45 21.73 -8.96 7.43
N GLN A 46 21.00 -9.30 8.50
CA GLN A 46 21.30 -8.90 9.88
C GLN A 46 21.25 -7.37 10.13
N GLU A 47 20.69 -6.61 9.19
CA GLU A 47 20.49 -5.16 9.32
C GLU A 47 18.99 -4.84 9.38
N GLU A 48 18.64 -3.89 10.25
CA GLU A 48 17.26 -3.49 10.46
C GLU A 48 16.83 -2.42 9.45
N PHE A 49 15.84 -2.74 8.64
CA PHE A 49 15.23 -1.82 7.70
C PHE A 49 13.90 -1.31 8.24
N ILE A 50 13.66 -0.01 8.03
CA ILE A 50 12.35 0.59 8.24
C ILE A 50 11.90 1.24 6.94
N ILE A 51 10.73 0.83 6.45
CA ILE A 51 10.05 1.45 5.31
C ILE A 51 8.91 2.32 5.84
N GLN A 52 8.97 3.61 5.54
CA GLN A 52 7.89 4.57 5.78
C GLN A 52 7.08 4.77 4.49
N VAL A 53 5.76 4.69 4.62
CA VAL A 53 4.82 5.04 3.56
C VAL A 53 4.49 6.53 3.65
N VAL A 54 4.62 7.23 2.53
CA VAL A 54 4.31 8.65 2.38
C VAL A 54 3.32 8.88 1.24
N GLY A 55 2.69 10.06 1.19
CA GLY A 55 1.90 10.47 0.03
C GLY A 55 2.80 10.93 -1.12
N ASN A 56 2.58 10.40 -2.32
CA ASN A 56 3.29 10.80 -3.54
C ASN A 56 2.31 10.94 -4.70
N ASN A 57 1.88 12.16 -5.02
CA ASN A 57 0.93 12.44 -6.10
C ASN A 57 -0.34 11.56 -6.04
N ARG A 58 -0.96 11.48 -4.86
CA ARG A 58 -2.18 10.69 -4.56
C ARG A 58 -2.00 9.17 -4.70
N LYS A 59 -0.74 8.69 -4.72
CA LYS A 59 -0.33 7.28 -4.65
C LYS A 59 0.60 7.07 -3.46
N PRO A 60 0.77 5.83 -2.99
CA PRO A 60 1.79 5.55 -1.99
C PRO A 60 3.20 5.78 -2.56
N GLY A 61 4.00 6.53 -1.83
CA GLY A 61 5.45 6.57 -1.95
C GLY A 61 6.09 5.80 -0.80
N TYR A 62 7.30 5.30 -1.02
CA TYR A 62 8.03 4.48 -0.06
C TYR A 62 9.41 5.08 0.15
N VAL A 63 9.74 5.35 1.41
CA VAL A 63 11.07 5.84 1.83
C VAL A 63 11.66 4.78 2.75
N CYS A 64 12.92 4.40 2.51
CA CYS A 64 13.67 3.63 3.49
C CYS A 64 14.44 4.59 4.39
N GLU A 65 14.36 4.40 5.70
CA GLU A 65 15.02 5.28 6.66
C GLU A 65 16.55 5.12 6.68
N LEU A 66 17.06 4.02 6.14
CA LEU A 66 18.49 3.84 5.89
C LEU A 66 18.96 4.52 4.59
N ASP A 67 18.05 4.96 3.72
CA ASP A 67 18.43 5.74 2.53
C ASP A 67 18.73 7.18 2.94
N ILE A 68 20.01 7.53 3.00
CA ILE A 68 20.51 8.85 3.42
C ILE A 68 19.95 9.97 2.55
N GLU A 69 19.66 9.68 1.27
CA GLU A 69 19.10 10.65 0.32
C GLU A 69 17.57 10.81 0.49
N ALA A 70 16.95 10.02 1.38
CA ALA A 70 15.52 10.00 1.65
C ALA A 70 14.65 9.94 0.38
N ILE A 71 15.12 9.20 -0.63
CA ILE A 71 14.44 9.09 -1.92
C ILE A 71 13.04 8.48 -1.73
N ILE A 72 12.05 9.11 -2.36
CA ILE A 72 10.68 8.60 -2.43
C ILE A 72 10.56 7.70 -3.65
N TYR A 73 10.50 6.39 -3.43
CA TYR A 73 10.29 5.41 -4.49
C TYR A 73 8.80 5.18 -4.73
N SER A 74 8.44 4.89 -5.99
CA SER A 74 7.05 4.60 -6.37
C SER A 74 6.56 3.21 -5.95
N THR A 75 7.47 2.31 -5.56
CA THR A 75 7.15 0.95 -5.11
C THR A 75 8.00 0.56 -3.91
N SER A 76 7.47 -0.31 -3.05
CA SER A 76 8.21 -0.86 -1.92
C SER A 76 9.40 -1.72 -2.37
N SER A 77 9.27 -2.46 -3.48
CA SER A 77 10.39 -3.21 -4.07
C SER A 77 11.55 -2.30 -4.44
N ALA A 78 11.29 -1.16 -5.08
CA ALA A 78 12.35 -0.23 -5.43
C ALA A 78 13.04 0.35 -4.18
N ALA A 79 12.26 0.80 -3.20
CA ALA A 79 12.82 1.31 -1.94
C ALA A 79 13.73 0.30 -1.25
N ILE A 80 13.30 -0.96 -1.17
CA ILE A 80 14.08 -2.03 -0.52
C ILE A 80 15.35 -2.35 -1.31
N ASN A 81 15.21 -2.65 -2.61
CA ASN A 81 16.34 -3.14 -3.40
C ASN A 81 17.39 -2.06 -3.66
N GLU A 82 16.99 -0.82 -3.92
CA GLU A 82 17.93 0.28 -4.14
C GLU A 82 18.68 0.60 -2.84
N THR A 83 17.99 0.69 -1.70
CA THR A 83 18.64 0.93 -0.40
C THR A 83 19.58 -0.22 -0.03
N TYR A 84 19.14 -1.47 -0.20
CA TYR A 84 19.98 -2.64 0.05
C TYR A 84 21.24 -2.65 -0.83
N ASN A 85 21.11 -2.32 -2.11
CA ASN A 85 22.24 -2.23 -3.02
C ASN A 85 23.20 -1.07 -2.63
N LYS A 86 22.68 0.08 -2.19
CA LYS A 86 23.51 1.19 -1.68
C LYS A 86 24.30 0.77 -0.43
N LEU A 87 23.68 0.03 0.50
CA LEU A 87 24.31 -0.38 1.76
C LEU A 87 25.34 -1.49 1.59
N PHE A 88 25.01 -2.52 0.81
CA PHE A 88 25.82 -3.75 0.73
C PHE A 88 26.54 -3.92 -0.61
N ASN A 89 26.42 -2.95 -1.51
CA ASN A 89 26.96 -3.01 -2.88
C ASN A 89 26.60 -4.32 -3.61
N THR A 90 25.41 -4.83 -3.35
CA THR A 90 24.94 -6.12 -3.84
C THR A 90 23.57 -5.99 -4.49
N LYS A 91 23.46 -6.47 -5.72
CA LYS A 91 22.20 -6.49 -6.47
C LYS A 91 21.36 -7.70 -6.08
N THR A 92 20.27 -7.47 -5.39
CA THR A 92 19.26 -8.46 -5.02
C THR A 92 17.89 -8.06 -5.57
N ARG A 93 16.91 -8.99 -5.50
CA ARG A 93 15.54 -8.74 -5.94
C ARG A 93 14.53 -9.24 -4.92
N PHE A 94 14.29 -8.42 -3.91
CA PHE A 94 13.25 -8.61 -2.93
C PHE A 94 11.88 -8.18 -3.46
N SER A 95 10.87 -9.01 -3.20
CA SER A 95 9.46 -8.67 -3.37
C SER A 95 9.02 -7.78 -2.22
N GLY A 96 8.77 -6.50 -2.49
CA GLY A 96 8.38 -5.54 -1.46
C GLY A 96 7.10 -5.94 -0.74
N PRO A 97 6.00 -6.31 -1.44
CA PRO A 97 4.80 -6.78 -0.76
C PRO A 97 5.02 -8.00 0.14
N SER A 98 5.92 -8.90 -0.24
CA SER A 98 6.26 -10.08 0.57
C SER A 98 7.10 -9.72 1.79
N VAL A 99 8.14 -8.90 1.62
CA VAL A 99 9.01 -8.45 2.72
C VAL A 99 8.23 -7.62 3.74
N LEU A 100 7.31 -6.77 3.26
CA LEU A 100 6.44 -5.95 4.12
C LEU A 100 5.30 -6.75 4.79
N GLY A 101 5.19 -8.05 4.52
CA GLY A 101 4.21 -8.93 5.16
C GLY A 101 2.79 -8.81 4.63
N PHE A 102 2.56 -8.19 3.46
CA PHE A 102 1.21 -8.06 2.88
C PHE A 102 0.62 -9.37 2.34
N ASN A 103 1.41 -10.44 2.31
CA ASN A 103 0.97 -11.81 2.05
C ASN A 103 0.82 -12.64 3.33
N ASN A 104 1.15 -12.11 4.51
CA ASN A 104 1.02 -12.81 5.79
C ASN A 104 -0.39 -12.61 6.34
N GLU A 105 -1.14 -13.69 6.47
CA GLU A 105 -2.55 -13.65 6.88
C GLU A 105 -2.75 -12.97 8.23
N ILE A 106 -1.91 -13.24 9.23
CA ILE A 106 -2.01 -12.63 10.57
C ILE A 106 -1.83 -11.11 10.49
N ILE A 107 -0.83 -10.64 9.74
CA ILE A 107 -0.56 -9.21 9.55
C ILE A 107 -1.72 -8.54 8.81
N VAL A 108 -2.24 -9.19 7.76
CA VAL A 108 -3.37 -8.70 6.99
C VAL A 108 -4.63 -8.57 7.86
N GLU A 109 -4.90 -9.56 8.72
CA GLU A 109 -6.04 -9.51 9.63
C GLU A 109 -5.93 -8.40 10.66
N GLN A 110 -4.75 -8.19 11.24
CA GLN A 110 -4.51 -7.07 12.16
C GLN A 110 -4.72 -5.71 11.48
N LEU A 111 -4.17 -5.55 10.27
CA LEU A 111 -4.35 -4.32 9.49
C LEU A 111 -5.79 -4.07 9.07
N GLN A 112 -6.61 -5.12 8.97
CA GLN A 112 -8.04 -5.00 8.66
C GLN A 112 -8.92 -4.77 9.89
N ALA A 113 -8.60 -5.37 11.04
CA ALA A 113 -9.41 -5.25 12.25
C ALA A 113 -9.56 -3.79 12.72
N GLU A 114 -8.60 -2.95 12.35
CA GLU A 114 -8.61 -1.52 12.64
C GLU A 114 -9.41 -0.68 11.61
N ILE A 115 -10.12 -1.32 10.67
CA ILE A 115 -10.92 -0.66 9.63
C ILE A 115 -12.39 -0.96 9.85
N SER A 116 -13.24 0.08 9.86
CA SER A 116 -14.69 -0.10 9.89
C SER A 116 -15.22 -0.80 8.63
N ASN A 117 -16.24 -1.64 8.80
CA ASN A 117 -16.91 -2.33 7.69
C ASN A 117 -17.48 -1.35 6.64
N ASP A 118 -18.06 -0.24 7.07
CA ASP A 118 -18.61 0.78 6.17
C ASP A 118 -17.55 1.35 5.23
N LEU A 119 -16.34 1.51 5.75
CA LEU A 119 -15.20 2.01 5.02
C LEU A 119 -14.70 0.98 4.00
N MET A 120 -14.63 -0.30 4.38
CA MET A 120 -14.31 -1.39 3.45
C MET A 120 -15.28 -1.45 2.27
N ASP A 121 -16.57 -1.22 2.52
CA ASP A 121 -17.60 -1.24 1.47
C ASP A 121 -17.49 -0.05 0.52
N ALA A 122 -17.13 1.13 1.03
CA ALA A 122 -16.81 2.29 0.20
C ALA A 122 -15.61 2.03 -0.73
N ALA A 123 -14.51 1.46 -0.22
CA ALA A 123 -13.34 1.12 -1.04
C ALA A 123 -13.69 0.11 -2.16
N LYS A 124 -14.43 -0.96 -1.82
CA LYS A 124 -14.90 -1.95 -2.79
C LYS A 124 -15.80 -1.33 -3.86
N LYS A 125 -16.66 -0.39 -3.49
CA LYS A 125 -17.52 0.34 -4.43
C LYS A 125 -16.70 1.10 -5.46
N TYR A 126 -15.67 1.85 -5.04
CA TYR A 126 -14.80 2.57 -5.97
C TYR A 126 -13.94 1.66 -6.84
N LEU A 127 -13.49 0.51 -6.31
CA LEU A 127 -12.79 -0.49 -7.12
C LEU A 127 -13.66 -1.01 -8.28
N ARG A 128 -14.94 -1.28 -8.02
CA ARG A 128 -15.89 -1.73 -9.06
C ARG A 128 -16.14 -0.66 -10.12
N ILE A 129 -16.10 0.62 -9.74
CA ILE A 129 -16.32 1.75 -10.65
C ILE A 129 -15.07 2.03 -11.49
N ASN A 130 -13.89 2.02 -10.85
CA ASN A 130 -12.62 2.45 -11.42
C ASN A 130 -11.71 1.26 -11.75
N GLY A 131 -12.26 0.22 -12.39
CA GLY A 131 -11.57 -1.06 -12.64
C GLY A 131 -10.11 -0.93 -13.12
N SER A 132 -9.32 -1.99 -12.90
CA SER A 132 -7.89 -2.07 -13.22
C SER A 132 -7.56 -1.44 -14.59
N GLY A 133 -6.89 -0.29 -14.59
CA GLY A 133 -6.41 0.40 -15.79
C GLY A 133 -7.18 1.67 -16.19
N CYS A 134 -8.29 2.02 -15.52
CA CYS A 134 -9.07 3.21 -15.83
C CYS A 134 -8.63 4.45 -15.01
N ILE A 135 -8.63 5.63 -15.64
CA ILE A 135 -8.44 6.92 -14.96
C ILE A 135 -9.59 7.12 -13.97
N ALA A 136 -9.27 7.55 -12.75
CA ALA A 136 -10.25 7.79 -11.70
C ALA A 136 -11.26 8.87 -12.12
N ILE A 137 -12.49 8.49 -12.41
CA ILE A 137 -13.55 9.42 -12.81
C ILE A 137 -14.22 9.95 -11.53
N SER A 138 -14.11 11.25 -11.26
CA SER A 138 -15.04 11.93 -10.36
C SER A 138 -16.45 11.81 -10.98
N LYS A 139 -17.33 11.04 -10.34
CA LYS A 139 -18.72 10.95 -10.80
C LYS A 139 -19.36 12.34 -10.77
N PRO A 140 -20.22 12.68 -11.74
CA PRO A 140 -20.98 13.92 -11.69
C PRO A 140 -21.93 13.89 -10.48
N ILE A 141 -22.06 15.05 -9.80
CA ILE A 141 -23.05 15.25 -8.76
C ILE A 141 -24.42 15.34 -9.46
N VAL A 142 -25.23 14.30 -9.33
CA VAL A 142 -26.62 14.30 -9.78
C VAL A 142 -27.48 14.67 -8.60
N SER A 143 -27.88 15.94 -8.51
CA SER A 143 -29.02 16.35 -7.69
C SER A 143 -30.30 16.08 -8.47
N ARG A 144 -31.26 15.41 -7.83
CA ARG A 144 -32.66 15.42 -8.26
C ARG A 144 -33.38 16.48 -7.43
N ILE A 145 -34.15 17.32 -8.12
CA ILE A 145 -35.07 18.29 -7.51
C ILE A 145 -36.22 17.53 -6.87
#